data_AF-A0A4U9IJA8-F1
#
_entry.id   AF-A0A4U9IJA8-F1
#
_cell.length_a   1.000
_cell.length_b   1.000
_cell.length_c   1.000
_cell.angle_alpha   90.00
_cell.angle_beta   90.00
_cell.angle_gamma   90.00
#
_symmetry.space_group_name_H-M   'P 1'
#
loop_
_entity.id
_entity.type
_entity.pdbx_description
1 polymer ?
#
loop_
_entity_poly.entity_id
_entity_poly.type
_entity_poly.pdbx_seq_one_letter_code
_entity_poly.pdbx_strand_id
1 'polypeptide(L)'
;MTRKTTAEQNAIIEWKGNHLVVNAFAGTGKTSTLVNYAEANPESKMLYLAYNRAVRDEAERKFPYNVECKTSHQLAWARFGRHFRDRLTASLRITDVARKLNTRHWPLARLALSGLNMFLCSADPEPGLIHLPSEDDRHGLDAGKILGAIQILWYEMSRTDSVFPVTHDTYLKLFQLSHPDLSKRWDTILFDEAQDANPVTSAFVLNQPCRVILVGDRYQQIYRFRGADNALSAPQLAQADRLWLTASFRFGPEVARVANILLERAGEEKRVTGNGGQDAVVSSLPAGAEHIAVLSRTVSGVIGSALTASLMEKNVFWVGGIEGYKTEELEDLYWFSADMA
;
A
#
# COMPACT_ATOMS: atom_id res chain seq x y z
N MET A 1 -15.70 3.82 -27.34
CA MET A 1 -14.58 4.67 -27.82
C MET A 1 -13.28 4.08 -27.31
N THR A 2 -12.52 3.39 -28.17
CA THR A 2 -11.15 2.95 -27.84
C THR A 2 -10.31 4.21 -27.65
N ARG A 3 -9.92 4.52 -26.40
CA ARG A 3 -9.00 5.62 -26.12
C ARG A 3 -7.69 5.32 -26.83
N LYS A 4 -7.24 6.22 -27.71
CA LYS A 4 -5.96 6.10 -28.40
C LYS A 4 -4.84 6.09 -27.35
N THR A 5 -4.03 5.04 -27.37
CA THR A 5 -2.86 4.90 -26.50
C THR A 5 -1.77 5.90 -26.92
N THR A 6 -0.97 6.38 -25.95
CA THR A 6 0.21 7.22 -26.24
C THR A 6 1.37 6.36 -26.76
N ALA A 7 2.39 7.02 -27.33
CA ALA A 7 3.63 6.33 -27.72
C ALA A 7 4.31 5.65 -26.52
N GLU A 8 4.28 6.28 -25.35
CA GLU A 8 4.79 5.71 -24.09
C GLU A 8 4.00 4.46 -23.67
N GLN A 9 2.68 4.50 -23.74
CA GLN A 9 1.83 3.34 -23.46
C GLN A 9 2.10 2.20 -24.45
N ASN A 10 2.24 2.51 -25.75
CA ASN A 10 2.54 1.50 -26.77
C ASN A 10 3.90 0.83 -26.52
N ALA A 11 4.93 1.60 -26.15
CA ALA A 11 6.23 1.05 -25.80
C ALA A 11 6.15 0.03 -24.65
N ILE A 12 5.27 0.26 -23.67
CA ILE A 12 5.02 -0.69 -22.57
C ILE A 12 4.23 -1.91 -23.06
N ILE A 13 3.17 -1.70 -23.85
CA ILE A 13 2.31 -2.76 -24.40
C ILE A 13 3.12 -3.74 -25.27
N GLU A 14 4.03 -3.21 -26.07
CA GLU A 14 4.86 -3.98 -27.01
C GLU A 14 6.10 -4.60 -26.36
N TRP A 15 6.41 -4.26 -25.10
CA TRP A 15 7.61 -4.72 -24.41
C TRP A 15 7.63 -6.24 -24.18
N LYS A 16 8.79 -6.88 -24.43
CA LYS A 16 8.97 -8.34 -24.38
C LYS A 16 10.08 -8.84 -23.44
N GLY A 17 10.75 -7.96 -22.70
CA GLY A 17 11.84 -8.33 -21.79
C GLY A 17 11.38 -9.12 -20.55
N ASN A 18 12.26 -9.23 -19.56
CA ASN A 18 12.00 -10.03 -18.34
C ASN A 18 11.58 -9.17 -17.13
N HIS A 19 12.25 -8.04 -16.90
CA HIS A 19 11.92 -7.12 -15.81
C HIS A 19 11.72 -5.71 -16.35
N LEU A 20 10.52 -5.15 -16.14
CA LEU A 20 10.18 -3.78 -16.52
C LEU A 20 9.74 -2.99 -15.30
N VAL A 21 10.30 -1.80 -15.12
CA VAL A 21 9.80 -0.79 -14.19
C VAL A 21 9.20 0.37 -14.98
N VAL A 22 7.88 0.53 -14.87
CA VAL A 22 7.14 1.66 -15.42
C VAL A 22 7.00 2.74 -14.35
N ASN A 23 7.76 3.82 -14.52
CA ASN A 23 7.63 5.01 -13.67
C ASN A 23 6.50 5.87 -14.22
N ALA A 24 5.36 5.85 -13.56
CA ALA A 24 4.14 6.48 -14.05
C ALA A 24 3.70 7.60 -13.13
N PHE A 25 3.57 8.81 -13.66
CA PHE A 25 3.05 9.93 -12.87
C PHE A 25 1.54 9.80 -12.61
N ALA A 26 1.04 10.63 -11.69
CA ALA A 26 -0.38 10.72 -11.36
C ALA A 26 -1.28 10.88 -12.59
N GLY A 27 -2.31 10.04 -12.70
CA GLY A 27 -3.34 10.17 -13.73
C GLY A 27 -2.92 9.70 -15.13
N THR A 28 -1.76 9.07 -15.29
CA THR A 28 -1.22 8.66 -16.59
C THR A 28 -1.76 7.35 -17.15
N GLY A 29 -2.64 6.67 -16.41
CA GLY A 29 -3.33 5.47 -16.86
C GLY A 29 -2.59 4.16 -16.61
N LYS A 30 -1.82 4.04 -15.51
CA LYS A 30 -1.11 2.83 -15.05
C LYS A 30 -1.88 1.52 -15.30
N THR A 31 -3.02 1.36 -14.62
CA THR A 31 -3.85 0.15 -14.71
C THR A 31 -4.41 -0.05 -16.12
N SER A 32 -4.81 1.02 -16.82
CA SER A 32 -5.28 0.91 -18.21
C SER A 32 -4.18 0.43 -19.17
N THR A 33 -2.94 0.88 -18.97
CA THR A 33 -1.78 0.40 -19.74
C THR A 33 -1.53 -1.08 -19.48
N LEU A 34 -1.65 -1.54 -18.23
CA LEU A 34 -1.53 -2.97 -17.89
C LEU A 34 -2.65 -3.82 -18.49
N VAL A 35 -3.88 -3.32 -18.54
CA VAL A 35 -5.00 -3.98 -19.22
C VAL A 35 -4.68 -4.14 -20.71
N ASN A 36 -4.26 -3.07 -21.38
CA ASN A 36 -3.89 -3.13 -22.80
C ASN A 36 -2.69 -4.07 -23.05
N TYR A 37 -1.72 -4.13 -22.13
CA TYR A 37 -0.62 -5.08 -22.19
C TYR A 37 -1.14 -6.52 -22.15
N ALA A 38 -2.07 -6.82 -21.23
CA ALA A 38 -2.66 -8.15 -21.12
C ALA A 38 -3.47 -8.54 -22.37
N GLU A 39 -4.26 -7.61 -22.92
CA GLU A 39 -5.02 -7.80 -24.16
C GLU A 39 -4.11 -8.06 -25.37
N ALA A 40 -2.95 -7.40 -25.44
CA ALA A 40 -1.95 -7.61 -26.49
C ALA A 40 -1.15 -8.92 -26.34
N ASN A 41 -1.31 -9.65 -25.23
CA ASN A 41 -0.60 -10.89 -24.93
C ASN A 41 -1.58 -11.98 -24.44
N PRO A 42 -2.60 -12.37 -25.25
CA PRO A 42 -3.70 -13.23 -24.79
C PRO A 42 -3.25 -14.65 -24.41
N GLU A 43 -2.16 -15.14 -24.98
CA GLU A 43 -1.61 -16.48 -24.70
C GLU A 43 -0.82 -16.53 -23.37
N SER A 44 -0.42 -15.39 -22.82
CA SER A 44 0.32 -15.34 -21.56
C SER A 44 -0.65 -15.40 -20.38
N LYS A 45 -0.44 -16.35 -19.47
CA LYS A 45 -1.14 -16.41 -18.19
C LYS A 45 -0.52 -15.42 -17.23
N MET A 46 -1.31 -14.46 -16.75
CA MET A 46 -0.79 -13.36 -15.95
C MET A 46 -1.39 -13.35 -14.55
N LEU A 47 -0.59 -12.89 -13.59
CA LEU A 47 -1.03 -12.56 -12.24
C LEU A 47 -1.00 -11.04 -12.08
N TYR A 48 -2.15 -10.42 -11.82
CA TYR A 48 -2.19 -9.03 -11.39
C TYR A 48 -2.20 -8.97 -9.86
N LEU A 49 -1.15 -8.37 -9.28
CA LEU A 49 -1.02 -8.15 -7.85
C LEU A 49 -1.43 -6.73 -7.49
N ALA A 50 -2.56 -6.62 -6.81
CA ALA A 50 -3.09 -5.36 -6.27
C ALA A 50 -2.63 -5.13 -4.84
N TYR A 51 -2.37 -3.87 -4.49
CA TYR A 51 -2.04 -3.46 -3.12
C TYR A 51 -3.19 -3.68 -2.12
N ASN A 52 -4.44 -3.42 -2.52
CA ASN A 52 -5.60 -3.57 -1.65
C ASN A 52 -6.80 -4.20 -2.37
N ARG A 53 -7.81 -4.58 -1.59
CA ARG A 53 -9.00 -5.27 -2.09
C ARG A 53 -9.82 -4.42 -3.07
N ALA A 54 -9.96 -3.11 -2.83
CA ALA A 54 -10.72 -2.22 -3.70
C ALA A 54 -10.09 -2.13 -5.10
N VAL A 55 -8.76 -1.95 -5.17
CA VAL A 55 -7.99 -1.97 -6.43
C VAL A 55 -8.11 -3.32 -7.13
N ARG A 56 -8.07 -4.43 -6.37
CA ARG A 56 -8.27 -5.77 -6.94
C ARG A 56 -9.66 -5.94 -7.54
N ASP A 57 -10.70 -5.56 -6.81
CA ASP A 57 -12.10 -5.69 -7.24
C ASP A 57 -12.39 -4.81 -8.48
N GLU A 58 -11.74 -3.64 -8.58
CA GLU A 58 -11.79 -2.80 -9.78
C GLU A 58 -11.04 -3.43 -10.96
N ALA A 59 -9.86 -3.99 -10.72
CA ALA A 59 -9.05 -4.67 -11.74
C ALA A 59 -9.76 -5.90 -12.31
N GLU A 60 -10.39 -6.73 -11.48
CA GLU A 60 -11.14 -7.93 -11.90
C GLU A 60 -12.22 -7.61 -12.95
N ARG A 61 -12.80 -6.41 -12.93
CA ARG A 61 -13.83 -5.98 -13.89
C ARG A 61 -13.26 -5.50 -15.22
N LYS A 62 -11.96 -5.17 -15.26
CA LYS A 62 -11.31 -4.51 -16.41
C LYS A 62 -10.34 -5.42 -17.14
N PHE A 63 -9.65 -6.31 -16.44
CA PHE A 63 -8.65 -7.18 -17.03
C PHE A 63 -9.29 -8.33 -17.84
N PRO A 64 -8.64 -8.78 -18.92
CA PRO A 64 -9.08 -9.93 -19.70
C PRO A 64 -8.93 -11.27 -18.95
N TYR A 65 -9.57 -12.32 -19.47
CA TYR A 65 -9.64 -13.65 -18.84
C TYR A 65 -8.28 -14.34 -18.62
N ASN A 66 -7.23 -13.96 -19.35
CA ASN A 66 -5.88 -14.52 -19.17
C ASN A 66 -5.16 -13.95 -17.93
N VAL A 67 -5.81 -13.07 -17.17
CA VAL A 67 -5.24 -12.41 -15.98
C VAL A 67 -6.02 -12.80 -14.73
N GLU A 68 -5.32 -13.33 -13.73
CA GLU A 68 -5.88 -13.57 -12.41
C GLU A 68 -5.55 -12.39 -11.49
N CYS A 69 -6.55 -11.66 -10.99
CA CYS A 69 -6.32 -10.53 -10.08
C CYS A 69 -6.37 -10.98 -8.61
N LYS A 70 -5.33 -10.67 -7.84
CA LYS A 70 -5.24 -10.99 -6.41
C LYS A 70 -4.56 -9.90 -5.60
N THR A 71 -4.83 -9.84 -4.31
CA THR A 71 -3.90 -9.22 -3.35
C THR A 71 -2.84 -10.25 -2.90
N SER A 72 -1.71 -9.78 -2.37
CA SER A 72 -0.67 -10.65 -1.79
C SER A 72 -1.24 -11.59 -0.71
N HIS A 73 -2.12 -11.06 0.14
CA HIS A 73 -2.81 -11.86 1.16
C HIS A 73 -3.74 -12.92 0.56
N GLN A 74 -4.44 -12.64 -0.55
CA GLN A 74 -5.28 -13.65 -1.22
C GLN A 74 -4.44 -14.76 -1.85
N LEU A 75 -3.26 -14.42 -2.39
CA LEU A 75 -2.31 -15.39 -2.91
C LEU A 75 -1.82 -16.33 -1.79
N ALA A 76 -1.42 -15.76 -0.65
CA ALA A 76 -0.96 -16.52 0.51
C ALA A 76 -2.07 -17.33 1.21
N TRP A 77 -3.31 -16.83 1.20
CA TRP A 77 -4.46 -17.46 1.86
C TRP A 77 -4.72 -18.88 1.37
N ALA A 78 -4.59 -19.10 0.06
CA ALA A 78 -4.88 -20.40 -0.55
C ALA A 78 -4.01 -21.52 0.00
N ARG A 79 -2.74 -21.22 0.32
CA ARG A 79 -1.74 -22.20 0.76
C ARG A 79 -1.54 -22.24 2.27
N PHE A 80 -1.55 -21.08 2.94
CA PHE A 80 -1.23 -21.00 4.37
C PHE A 80 -2.43 -20.55 5.21
N GLY A 81 -3.19 -19.56 4.73
CA GLY A 81 -4.23 -18.92 5.54
C GLY A 81 -5.35 -19.84 6.01
N ARG A 82 -5.71 -20.87 5.24
CA ARG A 82 -6.76 -21.84 5.62
C ARG A 82 -6.49 -22.54 6.96
N HIS A 83 -5.23 -22.81 7.29
CA HIS A 83 -4.84 -23.48 8.54
C HIS A 83 -5.02 -22.60 9.77
N PHE A 84 -5.18 -21.30 9.58
CA PHE A 84 -5.23 -20.30 10.64
C PHE A 84 -6.63 -19.70 10.85
N ARG A 85 -7.63 -20.16 10.08
CA ARG A 85 -8.98 -19.58 10.04
C ARG A 85 -9.59 -19.42 11.44
N ASP A 86 -9.47 -20.43 12.29
CA ASP A 86 -10.17 -20.49 13.57
C ASP A 86 -9.59 -19.53 14.63
N ARG A 87 -8.39 -19.01 14.41
CA ARG A 87 -7.69 -18.06 15.32
C ARG A 87 -7.29 -16.75 14.64
N LEU A 88 -7.83 -16.48 13.44
CA LEU A 88 -7.54 -15.27 12.68
C LEU A 88 -8.27 -14.07 13.29
N THR A 89 -7.52 -13.00 13.56
CA THR A 89 -8.06 -11.74 14.06
C THR A 89 -7.67 -10.58 13.13
N ALA A 90 -8.47 -9.52 13.15
CA ALA A 90 -8.19 -8.31 12.37
C ALA A 90 -6.90 -7.61 12.85
N SER A 91 -6.65 -7.62 14.16
CA SER A 91 -5.45 -7.09 14.79
C SER A 91 -5.11 -7.85 16.06
N LEU A 92 -3.82 -7.92 16.38
CA LEU A 92 -3.33 -8.52 17.61
C LEU A 92 -3.37 -7.48 18.73
N ARG A 93 -4.04 -7.80 19.85
CA ARG A 93 -4.16 -6.87 20.97
C ARG A 93 -2.92 -6.96 21.86
N ILE A 94 -2.52 -5.83 22.44
CA ILE A 94 -1.42 -5.80 23.42
C ILE A 94 -1.68 -6.71 24.64
N THR A 95 -2.95 -6.90 25.00
CA THR A 95 -3.37 -7.79 26.08
C THR A 95 -3.13 -9.27 25.76
N ASP A 96 -3.27 -9.68 24.50
CA ASP A 96 -2.97 -11.05 24.06
C ASP A 96 -1.46 -11.31 24.13
N VAL A 97 -0.66 -10.33 23.72
CA VAL A 97 0.80 -10.37 23.83
C VAL A 97 1.25 -10.46 25.29
N ALA A 98 0.74 -9.58 26.16
CA ALA A 98 1.07 -9.58 27.58
C ALA A 98 0.71 -10.90 28.27
N ARG A 99 -0.47 -11.46 27.95
CA ARG A 99 -0.90 -12.78 28.44
C ARG A 99 0.03 -13.89 27.96
N LYS A 100 0.39 -13.90 26.67
CA LYS A 100 1.25 -14.94 26.10
C LYS A 100 2.66 -14.92 26.67
N LEU A 101 3.21 -13.72 26.91
CA LEU A 101 4.51 -13.53 27.54
C LEU A 101 4.47 -13.65 29.08
N ASN A 102 3.28 -13.88 29.66
CA ASN A 102 3.05 -13.90 31.10
C ASN A 102 3.70 -12.69 31.83
N THR A 103 3.47 -11.49 31.31
CA THR A 103 4.10 -10.27 31.80
C THR A 103 3.09 -9.17 32.09
N ARG A 104 3.36 -8.40 33.16
CA ARG A 104 2.65 -7.14 33.47
C ARG A 104 3.44 -5.92 33.01
N HIS A 105 4.60 -6.13 32.37
CA HIS A 105 5.42 -5.04 31.86
C HIS A 105 4.89 -4.58 30.48
N TRP A 106 3.93 -3.66 30.50
CA TRP A 106 3.26 -3.16 29.28
C TRP A 106 4.20 -2.57 28.21
N PRO A 107 5.26 -1.81 28.56
CA PRO A 107 6.27 -1.41 27.59
C PRO A 107 6.88 -2.59 26.81
N LEU A 108 7.26 -3.69 27.48
CA LEU A 108 7.78 -4.88 26.80
C LEU A 108 6.76 -5.46 25.81
N ALA A 109 5.50 -5.60 26.24
CA ALA A 109 4.43 -6.13 25.37
C ALA A 109 4.20 -5.23 24.14
N ARG A 110 4.24 -3.91 24.32
CA ARG A 110 4.10 -2.93 23.23
C ARG A 110 5.25 -3.01 22.23
N LEU A 111 6.48 -3.02 22.73
CA LEU A 111 7.68 -3.08 21.90
C LEU A 111 7.81 -4.42 21.18
N ALA A 112 7.44 -5.53 21.84
CA ALA A 112 7.39 -6.85 21.22
C ALA A 112 6.33 -6.91 20.10
N LEU A 113 5.13 -6.35 20.32
CA LEU A 113 4.10 -6.26 19.28
C LEU A 113 4.56 -5.40 18.09
N SER A 114 5.20 -4.26 18.38
CA SER A 114 5.74 -3.38 17.35
C SER A 114 6.82 -4.06 16.52
N GLY A 115 7.80 -4.69 17.17
CA GLY A 115 8.89 -5.39 16.48
C GLY A 115 8.43 -6.63 15.72
N LEU A 116 7.43 -7.35 16.24
CA LEU A 116 6.76 -8.43 15.53
C LEU A 116 6.10 -7.92 14.24
N ASN A 117 5.36 -6.81 14.29
CA ASN A 117 4.73 -6.24 13.10
C ASN A 117 5.78 -5.78 12.07
N MET A 118 6.90 -5.20 12.53
CA MET A 118 8.02 -4.84 11.66
C MET A 118 8.61 -6.07 10.96
N PHE A 119 8.81 -7.18 11.69
CA PHE A 119 9.26 -8.44 11.12
C PHE A 119 8.27 -9.05 10.12
N LEU A 120 6.97 -9.03 10.42
CA LEU A 120 5.94 -9.58 9.53
C LEU A 120 5.86 -8.82 8.20
N CYS A 121 6.21 -7.54 8.18
CA CYS A 121 6.28 -6.71 6.98
C CYS A 121 7.64 -6.76 6.26
N SER A 122 8.70 -7.28 6.90
CA SER A 122 10.07 -7.30 6.35
C SER A 122 10.33 -8.47 5.39
N ALA A 123 11.44 -8.40 4.66
CA ALA A 123 11.95 -9.51 3.84
C ALA A 123 12.77 -10.53 4.65
N ASP A 124 13.11 -10.23 5.91
CA ASP A 124 14.04 -11.02 6.72
C ASP A 124 13.51 -12.41 7.06
N PRO A 125 14.34 -13.46 7.10
CA PRO A 125 13.90 -14.82 7.36
C PRO A 125 13.46 -15.04 8.82
N GLU A 126 14.03 -14.27 9.76
CA GLU A 126 13.82 -14.42 11.18
C GLU A 126 13.74 -13.06 11.90
N PRO A 127 13.10 -12.98 13.08
CA PRO A 127 13.16 -11.78 13.89
C PRO A 127 14.60 -11.49 14.32
N GLY A 128 15.11 -10.32 13.94
CA GLY A 128 16.39 -9.77 14.40
C GLY A 128 16.30 -8.36 14.99
N LEU A 129 17.43 -7.84 15.47
CA LEU A 129 17.57 -6.52 16.09
C LEU A 129 17.13 -5.35 15.18
N ILE A 130 17.21 -5.54 13.86
CA ILE A 130 16.79 -4.55 12.86
C ILE A 130 15.29 -4.22 12.91
N HIS A 131 14.47 -5.09 13.51
CA HIS A 131 13.03 -4.87 13.65
C HIS A 131 12.66 -4.11 14.93
N LEU A 132 13.63 -3.88 15.82
CA LEU A 132 13.40 -3.16 17.07
C LEU A 132 13.47 -1.65 16.80
N PRO A 133 12.72 -0.84 17.57
CA PRO A 133 12.84 0.61 17.48
C PRO A 133 14.19 1.10 18.02
N SER A 134 14.45 2.40 17.82
CA SER A 134 15.69 3.04 18.26
C SER A 134 15.94 2.87 19.77
N GLU A 135 17.17 3.10 20.22
CA GLU A 135 17.49 3.01 21.66
C GLU A 135 16.65 3.96 22.53
N ASP A 136 16.43 5.18 22.04
CA ASP A 136 15.62 6.18 22.74
C ASP A 136 14.16 5.73 22.90
N ASP A 137 13.60 5.09 21.86
CA ASP A 137 12.23 4.58 21.85
C ASP A 137 12.04 3.29 22.67
N ARG A 138 13.15 2.64 23.06
CA ARG A 138 13.11 1.45 23.94
C ARG A 138 12.97 1.82 25.41
N HIS A 139 13.14 3.10 25.79
CA HIS A 139 12.99 3.58 27.16
C HIS A 139 13.76 2.74 28.21
N GLY A 140 15.01 2.36 27.87
CA GLY A 140 15.88 1.57 28.74
C GLY A 140 15.60 0.06 28.77
N LEU A 141 14.66 -0.45 27.98
CA LEU A 141 14.47 -1.91 27.83
C LEU A 141 15.61 -2.55 27.02
N ASP A 142 16.14 -3.64 27.57
CA ASP A 142 17.15 -4.47 26.93
C ASP A 142 16.65 -5.04 25.58
N ALA A 143 17.48 -4.91 24.54
CA ALA A 143 17.14 -5.36 23.19
C ALA A 143 16.94 -6.87 23.12
N GLY A 144 17.74 -7.64 23.86
CA GLY A 144 17.67 -9.10 23.91
C GLY A 144 16.33 -9.58 24.48
N LYS A 145 15.83 -8.94 25.54
CA LYS A 145 14.51 -9.23 26.11
C LYS A 145 13.37 -8.97 25.13
N ILE A 146 13.42 -7.85 24.40
CA ILE A 146 12.40 -7.52 23.39
C ILE A 146 12.45 -8.53 22.24
N LEU A 147 13.66 -8.85 21.74
CA LEU A 147 13.85 -9.81 20.67
C LEU A 147 13.37 -11.21 21.05
N GLY A 148 13.73 -11.68 22.26
CA GLY A 148 13.25 -12.97 22.77
C GLY A 148 11.73 -13.03 22.88
N ALA A 149 11.08 -11.94 23.29
CA ALA A 149 9.63 -11.85 23.28
C ALA A 149 9.04 -11.93 21.86
N ILE A 150 9.63 -11.26 20.87
CA ILE A 150 9.20 -11.35 19.46
C ILE A 150 9.34 -12.78 18.95
N GLN A 151 10.44 -13.46 19.24
CA GLN A 151 10.69 -14.85 18.82
C GLN A 151 9.66 -15.82 19.42
N ILE A 152 9.29 -15.66 20.70
CA ILE A 152 8.23 -16.44 21.34
C ILE A 152 6.89 -16.23 20.63
N LEU A 153 6.52 -14.98 20.34
CA LEU A 153 5.27 -14.67 19.64
C LEU A 153 5.27 -15.28 18.23
N TRP A 154 6.35 -15.09 17.46
CA TRP A 154 6.46 -15.64 16.12
C TRP A 154 6.38 -17.18 16.09
N TYR A 155 7.06 -17.85 17.04
CA TYR A 155 6.99 -19.30 17.19
C TYR A 155 5.54 -19.78 17.37
N GLU A 156 4.74 -19.03 18.11
CA GLU A 156 3.35 -19.39 18.43
C GLU A 156 2.37 -19.06 17.31
N MET A 157 2.63 -17.97 16.59
CA MET A 157 1.85 -17.58 15.42
C MET A 157 2.11 -18.47 14.20
N SER A 158 3.32 -19.03 14.07
CA SER A 158 3.68 -19.88 12.92
C SER A 158 3.19 -21.33 13.03
N ARG A 159 2.94 -21.79 14.26
CA ARG A 159 2.44 -23.15 14.54
C ARG A 159 0.97 -23.34 14.20
N THR A 160 0.62 -24.39 13.47
CA THR A 160 -0.77 -24.71 13.13
C THR A 160 -1.59 -25.29 14.28
N ASP A 161 -0.94 -25.78 15.34
CA ASP A 161 -1.57 -26.39 16.51
C ASP A 161 -1.65 -25.45 17.74
N SER A 162 -1.14 -24.22 17.62
CA SER A 162 -1.22 -23.22 18.68
C SER A 162 -2.60 -22.52 18.67
N VAL A 163 -3.05 -22.13 19.87
CA VAL A 163 -4.29 -21.35 20.06
C VAL A 163 -4.05 -19.83 20.05
N PHE A 164 -2.78 -19.40 19.91
CA PHE A 164 -2.45 -17.98 19.95
C PHE A 164 -3.03 -17.24 18.72
N PRO A 165 -3.64 -16.05 18.87
CA PRO A 165 -4.23 -15.34 17.74
C PRO A 165 -3.22 -15.00 16.64
N VAL A 166 -3.67 -14.98 15.39
CA VAL A 166 -2.84 -14.61 14.23
C VAL A 166 -3.53 -13.56 13.37
N THR A 167 -2.72 -12.79 12.64
CA THR A 167 -3.21 -11.77 11.73
C THR A 167 -3.03 -12.20 10.28
N HIS A 168 -3.59 -11.43 9.35
CA HIS A 168 -3.40 -11.67 7.93
C HIS A 168 -1.91 -11.64 7.50
N ASP A 169 -1.08 -10.87 8.18
CA ASP A 169 0.36 -10.77 7.87
C ASP A 169 1.15 -12.02 8.28
N THR A 170 0.62 -12.81 9.23
CA THR A 170 1.25 -14.06 9.66
C THR A 170 1.39 -15.06 8.52
N TYR A 171 0.28 -15.35 7.83
CA TYR A 171 0.32 -16.31 6.73
C TYR A 171 0.96 -15.73 5.47
N LEU A 172 0.95 -14.40 5.31
CA LEU A 172 1.70 -13.74 4.23
C LEU A 172 3.21 -13.92 4.45
N LYS A 173 3.69 -13.73 5.69
CA LYS A 173 5.08 -14.00 6.06
C LYS A 173 5.45 -15.46 5.82
N LEU A 174 4.64 -16.41 6.28
CA LEU A 174 4.87 -17.85 6.00
C LEU A 174 4.91 -18.16 4.50
N PHE A 175 4.04 -17.52 3.70
CA PHE A 175 4.07 -17.67 2.25
C PHE A 175 5.38 -17.15 1.66
N GLN A 176 5.85 -15.98 2.06
CA GLN A 176 7.15 -15.45 1.63
C GLN A 176 8.32 -16.37 2.03
N LEU A 177 8.34 -16.85 3.28
CA LEU A 177 9.37 -17.76 3.78
C LEU A 177 9.36 -19.14 3.10
N SER A 178 8.25 -19.52 2.47
CA SER A 178 8.17 -20.76 1.69
C SER A 178 8.88 -20.69 0.33
N HIS A 179 9.43 -19.53 -0.03
CA HIS A 179 10.07 -19.25 -1.31
C HIS A 179 9.17 -19.69 -2.49
N PRO A 180 7.99 -19.07 -2.65
CA PRO A 180 7.00 -19.53 -3.59
C PRO A 180 7.52 -19.34 -5.02
N ASP A 181 7.31 -20.34 -5.86
CA ASP A 181 7.55 -20.26 -7.30
C ASP A 181 6.21 -20.07 -8.02
N LEU A 182 5.94 -18.82 -8.40
CA LEU A 182 4.73 -18.38 -9.09
C LEU A 182 4.80 -18.71 -10.59
N SER A 183 6.00 -18.92 -11.15
CA SER A 183 6.15 -19.24 -12.58
C SER A 183 5.48 -20.55 -12.99
N LYS A 184 5.25 -21.46 -12.04
CA LYS A 184 4.50 -22.71 -12.24
C LYS A 184 3.05 -22.50 -12.70
N ARG A 185 2.50 -21.31 -12.48
CA ARG A 185 1.11 -20.97 -12.81
C ARG A 185 0.98 -19.77 -13.74
N TRP A 186 1.89 -18.81 -13.65
CA TRP A 186 1.81 -17.55 -14.37
C TRP A 186 3.13 -17.25 -15.08
N ASP A 187 3.03 -16.88 -16.36
CA ASP A 187 4.17 -16.51 -17.19
C ASP A 187 4.61 -15.06 -16.95
N THR A 188 3.68 -14.22 -16.49
CA THR A 188 3.91 -12.79 -16.23
C THR A 188 3.23 -12.35 -14.93
N ILE A 189 3.91 -11.51 -14.14
CA ILE A 189 3.37 -10.82 -12.97
C ILE A 189 3.25 -9.33 -13.30
N LEU A 190 2.05 -8.79 -13.16
CA LEU A 190 1.76 -7.36 -13.26
C LEU A 190 1.59 -6.82 -11.83
N PHE A 191 2.55 -6.04 -11.36
CA PHE A 191 2.56 -5.50 -10.00
C PHE A 191 2.26 -4.00 -10.02
N ASP A 192 1.01 -3.63 -9.70
CA ASP A 192 0.54 -2.23 -9.69
C ASP A 192 0.70 -1.60 -8.29
N GLU A 193 0.81 -0.28 -8.26
CA GLU A 193 1.10 0.53 -7.06
C GLU A 193 2.33 0.04 -6.28
N ALA A 194 3.36 -0.40 -7.00
CA ALA A 194 4.55 -1.03 -6.42
C ALA A 194 5.34 -0.10 -5.48
N GLN A 195 5.16 1.23 -5.54
CA GLN A 195 5.79 2.15 -4.59
C GLN A 195 5.33 1.93 -3.14
N ASP A 196 4.10 1.43 -2.94
CA ASP A 196 3.51 1.23 -1.62
C ASP A 196 3.60 -0.24 -1.15
N ALA A 197 4.26 -1.09 -1.93
CA ALA A 197 4.46 -2.50 -1.60
C ALA A 197 5.23 -2.68 -0.29
N ASN A 198 4.77 -3.61 0.55
CA ASN A 198 5.55 -4.00 1.72
C ASN A 198 6.74 -4.90 1.31
N PRO A 199 7.87 -4.84 2.04
CA PRO A 199 9.06 -5.62 1.73
C PRO A 199 8.80 -7.13 1.65
N VAL A 200 7.92 -7.67 2.50
CA VAL A 200 7.53 -9.08 2.44
C VAL A 200 6.91 -9.48 1.09
N THR A 201 6.09 -8.62 0.47
CA THR A 201 5.56 -8.88 -0.88
C THR A 201 6.65 -8.75 -1.93
N SER A 202 7.38 -7.63 -1.90
CA SER A 202 8.46 -7.35 -2.85
C SER A 202 9.51 -8.48 -2.87
N ALA A 203 9.84 -9.05 -1.71
CA ALA A 203 10.82 -10.11 -1.57
C ALA A 203 10.49 -11.36 -2.39
N PHE A 204 9.22 -11.78 -2.43
CA PHE A 204 8.87 -12.93 -3.27
C PHE A 204 8.56 -12.53 -4.71
N VAL A 205 8.01 -11.34 -4.99
CA VAL A 205 7.68 -10.92 -6.37
C VAL A 205 8.93 -10.65 -7.21
N LEU A 206 9.92 -9.93 -6.66
CA LEU A 206 11.11 -9.50 -7.40
C LEU A 206 12.07 -10.63 -7.74
N ASN A 207 11.93 -11.78 -7.07
CA ASN A 207 12.79 -12.95 -7.27
C ASN A 207 12.10 -14.06 -8.09
N GLN A 208 10.97 -13.75 -8.73
CA GLN A 208 10.29 -14.74 -9.56
C GLN A 208 11.06 -15.00 -10.87
N PRO A 209 11.13 -16.25 -11.34
CA PRO A 209 11.83 -16.58 -12.57
C PRO A 209 11.02 -16.24 -13.84
N CYS A 210 9.76 -15.85 -13.68
CA CYS A 210 8.90 -15.41 -14.78
C CYS A 210 8.99 -13.89 -15.01
N ARG A 211 8.32 -13.39 -16.05
CA ARG A 211 8.35 -11.95 -16.39
C ARG A 211 7.69 -11.12 -15.29
N VAL A 212 8.28 -10.00 -14.91
CA VAL A 212 7.72 -9.07 -13.92
C VAL A 212 7.64 -7.65 -14.50
N ILE A 213 6.44 -7.07 -14.46
CA ILE A 213 6.19 -5.67 -14.81
C ILE A 213 5.72 -4.95 -13.55
N LEU A 214 6.53 -4.02 -13.06
CA LEU A 214 6.20 -3.15 -11.94
C LEU A 214 5.73 -1.80 -12.46
N VAL A 215 4.59 -1.33 -11.96
CA VAL A 215 4.05 -0.01 -12.30
C VAL A 215 3.80 0.76 -11.01
N GLY A 216 4.21 2.02 -10.98
CA GLY A 216 3.99 2.85 -9.81
C GLY A 216 4.48 4.28 -9.98
N ASP A 217 4.19 5.09 -8.98
CA ASP A 217 4.62 6.49 -8.90
C ASP A 217 5.48 6.69 -7.65
N ARG A 218 6.79 6.88 -7.80
CA ARG A 218 7.70 7.08 -6.66
C ARG A 218 7.33 8.30 -5.80
N TYR A 219 6.60 9.27 -6.35
CA TYR A 219 6.17 10.48 -5.64
C TYR A 219 4.82 10.32 -4.94
N GLN A 220 4.12 9.20 -5.14
CA GLN A 220 2.87 8.87 -4.43
C GLN A 220 3.07 7.89 -3.27
N GLN A 221 4.31 7.60 -2.89
CA GLN A 221 4.60 6.72 -1.76
C GLN A 221 4.23 7.40 -0.42
N ILE A 222 3.02 7.14 0.07
CA ILE A 222 2.49 7.76 1.29
C ILE A 222 2.38 6.78 2.48
N TYR A 223 2.58 5.49 2.26
CA TYR A 223 2.44 4.45 3.30
C TYR A 223 3.76 3.99 3.94
N ARG A 224 4.84 4.79 3.88
CA ARG A 224 6.13 4.45 4.51
C ARG A 224 6.02 4.09 5.99
N PHE A 225 5.09 4.73 6.71
CA PHE A 225 4.85 4.45 8.14
C PHE A 225 4.34 3.02 8.43
N ARG A 226 3.89 2.28 7.41
CA ARG A 226 3.52 0.85 7.49
C ARG A 226 4.67 -0.08 7.10
N GLY A 227 5.89 0.45 6.95
CA GLY A 227 7.06 -0.29 6.53
C GLY A 227 7.16 -0.53 5.02
N ALA A 228 6.39 0.18 4.19
CA ALA A 228 6.52 0.10 2.73
C ALA A 228 7.89 0.63 2.28
N ASP A 229 8.61 -0.18 1.50
CA ASP A 229 9.87 0.19 0.84
C ASP A 229 9.58 0.44 -0.64
N ASN A 230 10.30 1.37 -1.27
CA ASN A 230 10.03 1.72 -2.67
C ASN A 230 10.52 0.62 -3.60
N ALA A 231 9.64 -0.36 -3.89
CA ALA A 231 9.98 -1.51 -4.71
C ALA A 231 10.46 -1.13 -6.12
N LEU A 232 10.07 0.05 -6.64
CA LEU A 232 10.52 0.56 -7.95
C LEU A 232 12.03 0.84 -8.03
N SER A 233 12.67 1.01 -6.87
CA SER A 233 14.10 1.31 -6.71
C SER A 233 14.88 0.16 -6.07
N ALA A 234 14.27 -1.01 -5.94
CA ALA A 234 14.91 -2.17 -5.33
C ALA A 234 16.22 -2.55 -6.06
N PRO A 235 17.31 -2.91 -5.34
CA PRO A 235 18.59 -3.28 -5.96
C PRO A 235 18.48 -4.42 -6.99
N GLN A 236 17.53 -5.34 -6.79
CA GLN A 236 17.23 -6.45 -7.71
C GLN A 236 16.79 -5.96 -9.10
N LEU A 237 16.30 -4.72 -9.21
CA LEU A 237 15.85 -4.10 -10.45
C LEU A 237 16.90 -3.17 -11.07
N ALA A 238 18.18 -3.28 -10.65
CA ALA A 238 19.26 -2.47 -11.21
C ALA A 238 19.44 -2.68 -12.72
N GLN A 239 19.17 -3.88 -13.22
CA GLN A 239 19.26 -4.26 -14.64
C GLN A 239 17.89 -4.31 -15.33
N ALA A 240 16.81 -3.85 -14.68
CA ALA A 240 15.48 -3.84 -15.27
C ALA A 240 15.36 -2.73 -16.32
N ASP A 241 14.61 -3.01 -17.39
CA ASP A 241 14.21 -1.98 -18.33
C ASP A 241 13.36 -0.94 -17.61
N ARG A 242 13.49 0.34 -18.01
CA ARG A 242 12.72 1.43 -17.41
C ARG A 242 11.99 2.20 -18.50
N LEU A 243 10.69 2.34 -18.33
CA LEU A 243 9.82 3.16 -19.16
C LEU A 243 9.07 4.17 -18.30
N TRP A 244 8.53 5.20 -18.94
CA TRP A 244 7.83 6.29 -18.25
C TRP A 244 6.45 6.48 -18.84
N LEU A 245 5.50 6.85 -17.99
CA LEU A 245 4.22 7.40 -18.39
C LEU A 245 4.16 8.84 -17.88
N THR A 246 4.17 9.81 -18.79
CA THR A 246 4.23 11.24 -18.46
C THR A 246 2.96 12.02 -18.79
N ALA A 247 2.12 11.47 -19.67
CA ALA A 247 0.85 12.07 -20.08
C ALA A 247 -0.29 11.80 -19.09
N SER A 248 -0.61 12.74 -18.21
CA SER A 248 -1.75 12.65 -17.29
C SER A 248 -3.05 12.95 -18.02
N PHE A 249 -4.04 12.07 -17.89
CA PHE A 249 -5.40 12.28 -18.39
C PHE A 249 -6.35 12.79 -17.31
N ARG A 250 -5.85 13.05 -16.10
CA ARG A 250 -6.65 13.46 -14.94
C ARG A 250 -6.76 14.98 -14.81
N PHE A 251 -5.73 15.70 -15.21
CA PHE A 251 -5.61 17.15 -15.04
C PHE A 251 -5.02 17.79 -16.29
N GLY A 252 -5.18 19.12 -16.41
CA GLY A 252 -4.73 19.91 -17.53
C GLY A 252 -3.36 20.57 -17.34
N PRO A 253 -2.96 21.45 -18.26
CA PRO A 253 -1.63 22.06 -18.27
C PRO A 253 -1.30 22.90 -17.02
N GLU A 254 -2.26 23.56 -16.40
CA GLU A 254 -1.99 24.46 -15.27
C GLU A 254 -1.67 23.69 -13.99
N VAL A 255 -2.40 22.61 -13.71
CA VAL A 255 -2.05 21.71 -12.60
C VAL A 255 -0.72 21.01 -12.90
N ALA A 256 -0.48 20.59 -14.15
CA ALA A 256 0.80 19.98 -14.56
C ALA A 256 1.98 20.93 -14.31
N ARG A 257 1.81 22.22 -14.57
CA ARG A 257 2.84 23.25 -14.33
C ARG A 257 3.24 23.31 -12.86
N VAL A 258 2.26 23.34 -11.95
CA VAL A 258 2.53 23.37 -10.50
C VAL A 258 3.14 22.04 -10.03
N ALA A 259 2.63 20.91 -10.50
CA ALA A 259 3.19 19.59 -10.20
C ALA A 259 4.66 19.50 -10.61
N ASN A 260 5.02 19.96 -11.81
CA ASN A 260 6.41 19.96 -12.28
C ASN A 260 7.35 20.82 -11.43
N ILE A 261 6.90 21.96 -10.89
CA ILE A 261 7.72 22.77 -9.96
C ILE A 261 8.05 21.98 -8.69
N LEU A 262 7.08 21.23 -8.17
CA LEU A 262 7.28 20.39 -6.98
C LEU A 262 8.19 19.18 -7.29
N LEU A 263 7.97 18.54 -8.44
CA LEU A 263 8.77 17.41 -8.90
C LEU A 263 10.23 17.79 -9.16
N GLU A 264 10.48 18.94 -9.80
CA GLU A 264 11.83 19.46 -10.04
C GLU A 264 12.57 19.73 -8.71
N ARG A 265 11.88 20.29 -7.71
CA ARG A 265 12.44 20.45 -6.36
C ARG A 265 12.73 19.11 -5.66
N ALA A 266 12.00 18.07 -6.01
CA ALA A 266 12.25 16.71 -5.53
C ALA A 266 13.35 15.98 -6.33
N GLY A 267 13.97 16.63 -7.31
CA GLY A 267 15.05 16.08 -8.15
C GLY A 267 14.56 15.27 -9.35
N GLU A 268 13.29 15.40 -9.75
CA GLU A 268 12.78 14.75 -10.95
C GLU A 268 13.21 15.49 -12.22
N GLU A 269 13.72 14.74 -13.21
CA GLU A 269 14.13 15.28 -14.50
C GLU A 269 13.03 15.17 -15.56
N LYS A 270 12.12 14.20 -15.42
CA LYS A 270 11.00 14.01 -16.34
C LYS A 270 9.83 14.94 -15.98
N ARG A 271 9.22 15.53 -17.00
CA ARG A 271 8.06 16.41 -16.81
C ARG A 271 6.75 15.67 -17.03
N VAL A 272 5.78 15.88 -16.16
CA VAL A 272 4.40 15.46 -16.37
C VAL A 272 3.69 16.44 -17.30
N THR A 273 2.86 15.93 -18.21
CA THR A 273 2.01 16.72 -19.11
C THR A 273 0.54 16.52 -18.75
N GLY A 274 -0.25 17.59 -18.84
CA GLY A 274 -1.68 17.56 -18.50
C GLY A 274 -2.57 17.52 -19.73
N ASN A 275 -3.15 16.35 -19.99
CA ASN A 275 -4.04 16.07 -21.12
C ASN A 275 -5.51 15.88 -20.69
N GLY A 276 -5.84 16.23 -19.44
CA GLY A 276 -7.18 16.12 -18.85
C GLY A 276 -8.16 17.24 -19.24
N GLY A 277 -7.78 18.13 -20.17
CA GLY A 277 -8.59 19.28 -20.58
C GLY A 277 -8.06 20.61 -20.04
N GLN A 278 -8.88 21.66 -20.13
CA GLN A 278 -8.55 22.96 -19.55
C GLN A 278 -8.74 22.92 -18.03
N ASP A 279 -7.78 23.49 -17.31
CA ASP A 279 -7.81 23.65 -15.86
C ASP A 279 -7.17 24.97 -15.43
N ALA A 280 -7.29 25.30 -14.15
CA ALA A 280 -6.71 26.50 -13.58
C ALA A 280 -6.26 26.24 -12.14
N VAL A 281 -5.16 26.88 -11.75
CA VAL A 281 -4.70 26.93 -10.35
C VAL A 281 -4.94 28.33 -9.81
N VAL A 282 -5.82 28.44 -8.82
CA VAL A 282 -6.33 29.70 -8.28
C VAL A 282 -6.08 29.79 -6.77
N SER A 283 -5.96 31.02 -6.25
CA SER A 283 -5.83 31.27 -4.80
C SER A 283 -7.14 31.12 -4.03
N SER A 284 -8.28 31.24 -4.72
CA SER A 284 -9.62 31.05 -4.17
C SER A 284 -10.52 30.42 -5.23
N LEU A 285 -11.41 29.53 -4.80
CA LEU A 285 -12.35 28.88 -5.71
C LEU A 285 -13.36 29.92 -6.25
N PRO A 286 -13.71 29.84 -7.55
CA PRO A 286 -14.73 30.72 -8.12
C PRO A 286 -16.09 30.50 -7.47
N ALA A 287 -16.89 31.56 -7.38
CA ALA A 287 -18.27 31.48 -6.93
C ALA A 287 -19.06 30.53 -7.86
N GLY A 288 -19.89 29.67 -7.27
CA GLY A 288 -20.74 28.75 -8.02
C GLY A 288 -20.07 27.43 -8.47
N ALA A 289 -18.90 27.07 -7.92
CA ALA A 289 -18.34 25.73 -8.14
C ALA A 289 -19.30 24.64 -7.64
N GLU A 290 -19.82 23.82 -8.56
CA GLU A 290 -20.85 22.80 -8.27
C GLU A 290 -20.31 21.64 -7.42
N HIS A 291 -19.06 21.23 -7.65
CA HIS A 291 -18.42 20.11 -6.97
C HIS A 291 -17.12 20.57 -6.32
N ILE A 292 -17.06 20.45 -4.98
CA ILE A 292 -15.91 20.87 -4.18
C ILE A 292 -15.42 19.68 -3.37
N ALA A 293 -14.14 19.34 -3.55
CA ALA A 293 -13.43 18.42 -2.69
C ALA A 293 -12.42 19.20 -1.85
N VAL A 294 -12.44 18.97 -0.53
CA VAL A 294 -11.50 19.61 0.40
C VAL A 294 -10.51 18.55 0.88
N LEU A 295 -9.22 18.86 0.76
CA LEU A 295 -8.12 18.05 1.26
C LEU A 295 -7.43 18.80 2.38
N SER A 296 -7.22 18.15 3.52
CA SER A 296 -6.47 18.71 4.64
C SER A 296 -5.41 17.74 5.12
N ARG A 297 -4.34 18.28 5.71
CA ARG A 297 -3.23 17.47 6.24
C ARG A 297 -3.66 16.64 7.45
N THR A 298 -4.62 17.12 8.23
CA THR A 298 -5.07 16.49 9.47
C THR A 298 -6.57 16.22 9.46
N VAL A 299 -6.99 15.19 10.20
CA VAL A 299 -8.40 14.89 10.44
C VAL A 299 -9.13 16.12 11.02
N SER A 300 -8.50 16.80 11.99
CA SER A 300 -9.04 18.03 12.56
C SER A 300 -9.30 19.12 11.52
N GLY A 301 -8.42 19.29 10.53
CA GLY A 301 -8.63 20.29 9.47
C GLY A 301 -9.78 19.91 8.51
N VAL A 302 -10.00 18.62 8.25
CA VAL A 302 -11.18 18.15 7.50
C VAL A 302 -12.45 18.43 8.30
N ILE A 303 -12.46 18.09 9.59
CA ILE A 303 -13.59 18.35 10.49
C ILE A 303 -13.90 19.86 10.56
N GLY A 304 -12.89 20.70 10.74
CA GLY A 304 -13.06 22.15 10.74
C GLY A 304 -13.68 22.67 9.44
N SER A 305 -13.21 22.18 8.29
CA SER A 305 -13.77 22.54 6.98
C SER A 305 -15.22 22.08 6.82
N ALA A 306 -15.54 20.87 7.29
CA ALA A 306 -16.89 20.34 7.30
C ALA A 306 -17.83 21.16 8.20
N LEU A 307 -17.37 21.58 9.39
CA LEU A 307 -18.13 22.45 10.29
C LEU A 307 -18.41 23.81 9.63
N THR A 308 -17.40 24.44 9.02
CA THR A 308 -17.59 25.71 8.28
C THR A 308 -18.60 25.53 7.14
N ALA A 309 -18.53 24.45 6.37
CA ALA A 309 -19.47 24.16 5.31
C ALA A 309 -20.90 23.94 5.85
N SER A 310 -21.04 23.22 6.96
CA SER A 310 -22.33 22.99 7.62
C SER A 310 -22.95 24.27 8.18
N LEU A 311 -22.13 25.17 8.75
CA LEU A 311 -22.58 26.50 9.19
C LEU A 311 -23.05 27.39 8.03
N MET A 312 -22.56 27.12 6.82
CA MET A 312 -23.03 27.74 5.58
C MET A 312 -24.17 26.95 4.91
N GLU A 313 -24.82 26.04 5.64
CA GLU A 313 -25.93 25.19 5.16
C GLU A 313 -25.59 24.35 3.92
N LYS A 314 -24.31 24.00 3.73
CA LYS A 314 -23.88 23.12 2.65
C LYS A 314 -23.94 21.66 3.07
N ASN A 315 -24.32 20.79 2.13
CA ASN A 315 -24.25 19.35 2.31
C ASN A 315 -22.79 18.87 2.27
N VAL A 316 -22.38 18.12 3.30
CA VAL A 316 -21.03 17.55 3.40
C VAL A 316 -21.08 16.06 3.15
N PHE A 317 -20.24 15.60 2.22
CA PHE A 317 -20.00 14.18 1.97
C PHE A 317 -18.64 13.76 2.52
N TRP A 318 -18.61 12.73 3.36
CA TRP A 318 -17.38 12.20 3.98
C TRP A 318 -16.84 11.03 3.18
N VAL A 319 -15.61 11.17 2.68
CA VAL A 319 -14.94 10.09 1.95
C VAL A 319 -14.62 8.95 2.92
N GLY A 320 -15.27 7.81 2.73
CA GLY A 320 -15.10 6.62 3.59
C GLY A 320 -16.01 6.58 4.83
N GLY A 321 -17.02 7.45 4.90
CA GLY A 321 -17.92 7.56 6.05
C GLY A 321 -17.35 8.45 7.16
N ILE A 322 -18.22 9.00 8.00
CA ILE A 322 -17.80 9.89 9.09
C ILE A 322 -17.12 9.11 10.23
N GLU A 323 -17.45 7.82 10.37
CA GLU A 323 -16.92 6.91 11.39
C GLU A 323 -15.40 6.74 11.25
N GLY A 324 -14.88 6.82 10.02
CA GLY A 324 -13.45 6.77 9.74
C GLY A 324 -12.64 7.93 10.31
N TYR A 325 -13.31 9.01 10.73
CA TYR A 325 -12.70 10.21 11.31
C TYR A 325 -12.75 10.22 12.85
N LYS A 326 -13.24 9.14 13.48
CA LYS A 326 -13.26 8.94 14.94
C LYS A 326 -13.90 10.10 15.71
N THR A 327 -14.97 10.67 15.17
CA THR A 327 -15.69 11.79 15.80
C THR A 327 -16.27 11.42 17.16
N GLU A 328 -16.60 10.14 17.37
CA GLU A 328 -17.06 9.61 18.67
C GLU A 328 -16.00 9.79 19.78
N GLU A 329 -14.72 9.56 19.49
CA GLU A 329 -13.64 9.75 20.49
C GLU A 329 -13.52 11.23 20.90
N LEU A 330 -13.84 12.16 20.00
CA LEU A 330 -13.87 13.61 20.29
C LEU A 330 -15.10 13.98 21.12
N GLU A 331 -16.24 13.34 20.85
CA GLU A 331 -17.47 13.53 21.62
C GLU A 331 -17.32 12.99 23.05
N ASP A 332 -16.74 11.80 23.20
CA ASP A 332 -16.40 11.22 24.51
C ASP A 332 -15.47 12.14 25.32
N LEU A 333 -14.45 12.70 24.66
CA LEU A 333 -13.53 13.66 25.29
C LEU A 333 -14.26 14.93 25.72
N TYR A 334 -15.17 15.43 24.88
CA TYR A 334 -15.98 16.61 25.21
C TYR A 334 -16.86 16.36 26.44
N TRP A 335 -17.62 15.27 26.45
CA TRP A 335 -18.48 14.92 27.58
C TRP A 335 -17.67 14.67 28.86
N PHE A 336 -16.53 13.98 28.75
CA PHE A 336 -15.61 13.81 29.88
C PHE A 336 -15.10 15.15 30.41
N SER A 337 -14.82 16.12 29.54
CA SER A 337 -14.41 17.46 29.96
C SER A 337 -15.54 18.29 30.56
N ALA A 338 -16.77 18.11 30.05
CA ALA A 338 -17.97 18.82 30.50
C ALA A 338 -18.43 18.33 31.88
N ASP A 339 -18.31 17.03 32.16
CA ASP A 339 -18.60 16.43 33.47
C ASP A 339 -17.57 16.81 34.55
N MET A 340 -16.38 17.29 34.15
CA MET A 340 -15.35 17.78 35.06
C MET A 340 -15.36 19.32 35.25
N ALA A 341 -16.28 20.04 34.59
CA ALA A 341 -16.42 21.51 34.65
C ALA A 341 -17.58 21.93 35.59
#